data_AF-A0A643FJN2-F1
#
_entry.id   AF-A0A643FJN2-F1
#
_cell.length_a   1.000
_cell.length_b   1.000
_cell.length_c   1.000
_cell.angle_alpha   90.00
_cell.angle_beta   90.00
_cell.angle_gamma   90.00
#
_symmetry.space_group_name_H-M   'P 1'
#
loop_
_entity.id
_entity.type
_entity.pdbx_description
1 polymer ?
#
loop_
_entity_poly.entity_id
_entity_poly.type
_entity_poly.pdbx_seq_one_letter_code
_entity_poly.pdbx_strand_id
1 'polypeptide(L)'
;MAGLYQPTKRARATVSLNGTQVTQVTAAQPDATVWLAAKPNTVQVALSARVADRYIFDATPTFPGQPNVCIPDTRGNSVSGDLETAASGTSYATVTPGCALNPQTGLAQPYVTLFDNGGTVLNVSLNTVPLTQLSSSRPRATLFLAAGLNVVTVAAGSLFTDAYVRDGGSGSCTLP
;
A
#
# COMPACT_ATOMS: atom_id res chain seq x y z
N MET A 1 22.46 -15.55 16.88
CA MET A 1 21.84 -14.81 15.76
C MET A 1 22.92 -13.95 15.13
N ALA A 2 23.40 -14.30 13.94
CA ALA A 2 24.32 -13.47 13.17
C ALA A 2 23.52 -12.94 11.98
N GLY A 3 22.85 -11.80 12.17
CA GLY A 3 22.26 -11.07 11.05
C GLY A 3 23.35 -10.54 10.13
N LEU A 4 22.96 -10.12 8.93
CA LEU A 4 23.73 -9.40 7.90
C LEU A 4 24.31 -8.05 8.36
N TYR A 5 24.76 -7.92 9.60
CA TYR A 5 25.35 -6.69 10.14
C TYR A 5 26.84 -6.63 9.76
N GLN A 6 27.22 -5.64 8.96
CA GLN A 6 28.60 -5.37 8.50
C GLN A 6 29.24 -6.48 7.64
N PRO A 7 28.69 -6.79 6.45
CA PRO A 7 29.36 -7.69 5.51
C PRO A 7 30.73 -7.14 5.09
N THR A 8 31.74 -8.01 5.01
CA THR A 8 33.06 -7.62 4.49
C THR A 8 32.96 -7.14 3.03
N LYS A 9 33.89 -6.30 2.56
CA LYS A 9 33.89 -5.79 1.17
C LYS A 9 33.88 -6.88 0.08
N ARG A 10 34.26 -8.12 0.42
CA ARG A 10 34.27 -9.28 -0.50
C ARG A 10 33.08 -10.24 -0.28
N ALA A 11 32.18 -9.92 0.65
CA ALA A 11 31.02 -10.74 0.93
C ALA A 11 30.11 -10.83 -0.30
N ARG A 12 29.60 -12.04 -0.50
CA ARG A 12 28.57 -12.36 -1.48
C ARG A 12 27.46 -13.10 -0.76
N ALA A 13 26.23 -12.84 -1.14
CA ALA A 13 25.09 -13.63 -0.69
C ALA A 13 24.35 -14.20 -1.90
N THR A 14 23.94 -15.45 -1.79
CA THR A 14 23.01 -16.06 -2.74
C THR A 14 21.59 -15.79 -2.26
N VAL A 15 20.79 -15.16 -3.13
CA VAL A 15 19.36 -14.96 -2.91
C VAL A 15 18.62 -16.09 -3.62
N SER A 16 17.81 -16.84 -2.88
CA SER A 16 16.95 -17.89 -3.44
C SER A 16 15.49 -17.67 -3.07
N LEU A 17 14.61 -18.07 -3.99
CA LEU A 17 13.16 -18.05 -3.86
C LEU A 17 12.66 -19.50 -3.93
N ASN A 18 11.96 -19.96 -2.89
CA ASN A 18 11.40 -21.31 -2.80
C ASN A 18 12.45 -22.41 -3.10
N GLY A 19 13.68 -22.21 -2.60
CA GLY A 19 14.80 -23.13 -2.79
C GLY A 19 15.55 -22.97 -4.13
N THR A 20 15.02 -22.20 -5.08
CA THR A 20 15.68 -21.95 -6.37
C THR A 20 16.50 -20.65 -6.29
N GLN A 21 17.77 -20.69 -6.68
CA GLN A 21 18.60 -19.50 -6.74
C GLN A 21 18.04 -18.49 -7.75
N VAL A 22 17.83 -17.25 -7.30
CA VAL A 22 17.39 -16.13 -8.14
C VAL A 22 18.60 -15.34 -8.62
N THR A 23 19.49 -14.97 -7.70
CA THR A 23 20.66 -14.14 -8.02
C THR A 23 21.74 -14.24 -6.93
N GLN A 24 22.88 -13.61 -7.16
CA GLN A 24 23.88 -13.31 -6.15
C GLN A 24 24.03 -11.80 -6.00
N VAL A 25 24.06 -11.33 -4.75
CA VAL A 25 24.34 -9.94 -4.39
C VAL A 25 25.73 -9.82 -3.79
N THR A 26 26.28 -8.62 -3.85
CA THR A 26 27.62 -8.32 -3.31
C THR A 26 27.54 -7.14 -2.35
N ALA A 27 28.59 -6.92 -1.55
CA ALA A 27 28.65 -5.74 -0.70
C ALA A 27 28.57 -4.40 -1.48
N ALA A 28 28.93 -4.38 -2.77
CA ALA A 28 28.86 -3.19 -3.63
C ALA A 28 27.48 -3.01 -4.29
N GLN A 29 26.70 -4.08 -4.40
CA GLN A 29 25.36 -4.12 -4.99
C GLN A 29 24.51 -5.08 -4.14
N PRO A 30 24.00 -4.60 -2.99
CA PRO A 30 23.36 -5.46 -2.00
C PRO A 30 21.89 -5.80 -2.32
N ASP A 31 21.34 -5.21 -3.39
CA ASP A 31 19.92 -5.28 -3.72
C ASP A 31 19.61 -6.39 -4.75
N ALA A 32 18.47 -7.04 -4.58
CA ALA A 32 17.93 -8.01 -5.53
C ALA A 32 16.41 -7.86 -5.65
N THR A 33 15.92 -7.84 -6.89
CA THR A 33 14.47 -7.93 -7.17
C THR A 33 14.05 -9.40 -7.16
N VAL A 34 13.00 -9.73 -6.41
CA VAL A 34 12.42 -11.07 -6.34
C VAL A 34 10.94 -11.02 -6.70
N TRP A 35 10.54 -11.82 -7.69
CA TRP A 35 9.15 -11.92 -8.13
C TRP A 35 8.44 -13.06 -7.41
N LEU A 36 7.55 -12.71 -6.48
CA LEU A 36 6.81 -13.68 -5.68
C LEU A 36 5.72 -14.36 -6.53
N ALA A 37 5.56 -15.67 -6.37
CA ALA A 37 4.43 -16.39 -6.95
C ALA A 37 3.17 -16.18 -6.10
N ALA A 38 1.98 -16.39 -6.69
CA ALA A 38 0.68 -16.25 -6.05
C ALA A 38 0.38 -17.35 -4.98
N LYS A 39 1.22 -17.44 -3.96
CA LYS A 39 1.24 -18.45 -2.89
C LYS A 39 2.15 -17.99 -1.74
N PRO A 40 2.30 -18.77 -0.66
CA PRO A 40 3.39 -18.54 0.29
C PRO A 40 4.76 -18.75 -0.38
N ASN A 41 5.66 -17.80 -0.20
CA ASN A 41 7.01 -17.80 -0.73
C ASN A 41 8.02 -17.76 0.41
N THR A 42 9.12 -18.49 0.27
CA THR A 42 10.28 -18.38 1.15
C THR A 42 11.43 -17.75 0.38
N VAL A 43 11.84 -16.56 0.77
CA VAL A 43 13.07 -15.92 0.31
C VAL A 43 14.18 -16.23 1.30
N GLN A 44 15.28 -16.77 0.81
CA GLN A 44 16.46 -17.03 1.62
C GLN A 44 17.64 -16.21 1.09
N VAL A 45 18.36 -15.56 2.00
CA VAL A 45 19.60 -14.84 1.70
C VAL A 45 20.72 -15.56 2.43
N ALA A 46 21.59 -16.23 1.67
CA ALA A 46 22.65 -17.08 2.21
C ALA A 46 24.04 -16.52 1.92
N LEU A 47 24.80 -16.15 2.96
CA LEU A 47 26.22 -15.80 2.85
C LEU A 47 27.10 -17.04 2.68
N SER A 48 26.65 -18.19 3.21
CA SER A 48 27.30 -19.49 3.05
C SER A 48 26.28 -20.61 3.31
N ALA A 49 26.69 -21.87 3.13
CA ALA A 49 25.85 -23.02 3.47
C ALA A 49 25.44 -23.08 4.96
N ARG A 50 26.15 -22.37 5.85
CA ARG A 50 25.90 -22.36 7.31
C ARG A 50 25.27 -21.06 7.82
N VAL A 51 25.26 -20.00 7.01
CA VAL A 51 24.80 -18.67 7.41
C VAL A 51 23.80 -18.18 6.38
N ALA A 52 22.52 -18.23 6.75
CA ALA A 52 21.42 -17.77 5.91
C ALA A 52 20.27 -17.21 6.75
N ASP A 53 19.66 -16.14 6.27
CA ASP A 53 18.41 -15.60 6.77
C ASP A 53 17.26 -16.06 5.87
N ARG A 54 16.09 -16.30 6.46
CA ARG A 54 14.88 -16.75 5.76
C ARG A 54 13.72 -15.82 6.09
N TYR A 55 13.02 -15.43 5.04
CA TYR A 55 11.86 -14.54 5.10
C TYR A 55 10.70 -15.22 4.39
N ILE A 56 9.55 -15.25 5.04
CA ILE A 56 8.33 -15.81 4.47
C ILE A 56 7.45 -14.65 4.03
N PHE A 57 7.01 -14.69 2.78
CA PHE A 57 6.08 -13.73 2.20
C PHE A 57 4.86 -14.49 1.70
N ASP A 58 3.69 -14.18 2.26
CA ASP A 58 2.45 -14.71 1.73
C ASP A 58 1.91 -13.78 0.64
N ALA A 59 2.04 -14.22 -0.61
CA ALA A 59 1.50 -13.53 -1.76
C ALA A 59 0.29 -14.29 -2.35
N THR A 60 -0.43 -15.03 -1.51
CA THR A 60 -1.66 -15.73 -1.91
C THR A 60 -2.76 -14.70 -2.19
N PRO A 61 -3.37 -14.71 -3.40
CA PRO A 61 -4.52 -13.88 -3.70
C PRO A 61 -5.67 -14.18 -2.74
N THR A 62 -6.30 -13.14 -2.19
CA THR A 62 -7.54 -13.28 -1.42
C THR A 62 -8.72 -13.62 -2.34
N PHE A 63 -8.57 -13.39 -3.64
CA PHE A 63 -9.55 -13.75 -4.66
C PHE A 63 -8.95 -14.04 -6.04
N PRO A 64 -9.64 -14.81 -6.89
CA PRO A 64 -9.19 -15.09 -8.25
C PRO A 64 -8.99 -13.80 -9.05
N GLY A 65 -7.80 -13.65 -9.65
CA GLY A 65 -7.48 -12.49 -10.49
C GLY A 65 -7.12 -11.21 -9.74
N GLN A 66 -6.83 -11.27 -8.43
CA GLN A 66 -6.32 -10.11 -7.70
C GLN A 66 -5.05 -9.56 -8.37
N PRO A 67 -5.05 -8.29 -8.83
CA PRO A 67 -3.92 -7.73 -9.58
C PRO A 67 -2.71 -7.45 -8.70
N ASN A 68 -2.93 -7.15 -7.42
CA ASN A 68 -1.87 -6.87 -6.46
C ASN A 68 -2.29 -7.36 -5.06
N VAL A 69 -1.51 -8.25 -4.46
CA VAL A 69 -1.76 -8.80 -3.11
C VAL A 69 -1.45 -7.82 -1.99
N CYS A 70 -0.73 -6.74 -2.30
CA CYS A 70 -0.37 -5.69 -1.36
C CYS A 70 -1.44 -4.60 -1.22
N ILE A 71 -2.55 -4.68 -1.95
CA ILE A 71 -3.69 -3.77 -1.80
C ILE A 71 -4.89 -4.53 -1.21
N PRO A 72 -5.72 -3.86 -0.39
CA PRO A 72 -6.92 -4.47 0.17
C PRO A 72 -7.94 -4.88 -0.91
N ASP A 73 -8.78 -5.87 -0.60
CA ASP A 73 -9.91 -6.25 -1.46
C ASP A 73 -11.02 -5.18 -1.38
N THR A 74 -11.27 -4.51 -2.49
CA THR A 74 -12.31 -3.47 -2.62
C THR A 74 -13.50 -3.93 -3.46
N ARG A 75 -13.60 -5.21 -3.84
CA ARG A 75 -14.67 -5.69 -4.75
C ARG A 75 -16.09 -5.59 -4.18
N GLY A 76 -16.21 -5.44 -2.86
CA GLY A 76 -17.51 -5.18 -2.21
C GLY A 76 -18.00 -3.74 -2.38
N ASN A 77 -17.14 -2.83 -2.83
CA ASN A 77 -17.52 -1.45 -3.07
C ASN A 77 -18.37 -1.33 -4.33
N SER A 78 -19.24 -0.32 -4.36
CA SER A 78 -20.07 -0.01 -5.54
C SER A 78 -19.67 1.33 -6.13
N VAL A 79 -19.60 1.42 -7.46
CA VAL A 79 -19.26 2.66 -8.16
C VAL A 79 -20.50 3.19 -8.88
N SER A 80 -20.81 4.47 -8.65
CA SER A 80 -21.92 5.17 -9.30
C SER A 80 -21.47 6.59 -9.65
N GLY A 81 -21.35 6.88 -10.95
CA GLY A 81 -20.78 8.13 -11.44
C GLY A 81 -19.37 8.36 -10.92
N ASP A 82 -19.15 9.50 -10.28
CA ASP A 82 -17.84 9.91 -9.76
C ASP A 82 -17.54 9.39 -8.36
N LEU A 83 -18.43 8.58 -7.76
CA LEU A 83 -18.31 8.12 -6.38
C LEU A 83 -18.20 6.60 -6.30
N GLU A 84 -17.27 6.14 -5.46
CA GLU A 84 -17.20 4.77 -4.98
C GLU A 84 -17.72 4.74 -3.54
N THR A 85 -18.73 3.92 -3.28
CA THR A 85 -19.28 3.70 -1.94
C THR A 85 -18.71 2.42 -1.36
N ALA A 86 -18.20 2.50 -0.13
CA ALA A 86 -17.68 1.34 0.57
C ALA A 86 -18.75 0.25 0.74
N ALA A 87 -18.30 -1.01 0.82
CA ALA A 87 -19.15 -2.16 1.13
C ALA A 87 -19.96 -1.99 2.43
N SER A 88 -19.42 -1.29 3.44
CA SER A 88 -20.14 -0.99 4.68
C SER A 88 -21.31 -0.01 4.50
N GLY A 89 -21.32 0.76 3.40
CA GLY A 89 -22.27 1.86 3.17
C GLY A 89 -22.04 3.09 4.05
N THR A 90 -20.99 3.14 4.85
CA THR A 90 -20.77 4.23 5.82
C THR A 90 -19.87 5.35 5.31
N SER A 91 -19.18 5.13 4.20
CA SER A 91 -18.33 6.13 3.56
C SER A 91 -18.40 6.02 2.04
N TYR A 92 -17.99 7.08 1.36
CA TYR A 92 -17.78 7.09 -0.07
C TYR A 92 -16.62 8.02 -0.44
N ALA A 93 -15.96 7.76 -1.56
CA ALA A 93 -14.83 8.53 -2.04
C ALA A 93 -14.95 8.84 -3.53
N THR A 94 -14.41 9.98 -3.96
CA THR A 94 -14.30 10.31 -5.39
C THR A 94 -13.45 9.25 -6.10
N VAL A 95 -13.91 8.77 -7.26
CA VAL A 95 -13.20 7.78 -8.09
C VAL A 95 -12.01 8.43 -8.79
N THR A 96 -12.28 9.52 -9.51
CA THR A 96 -11.27 10.26 -10.28
C THR A 96 -10.56 11.26 -9.37
N PRO A 97 -9.22 11.19 -9.24
CA PRO A 97 -8.48 12.22 -8.52
C PRO A 97 -8.61 13.59 -9.18
N GLY A 98 -8.85 14.63 -8.38
CA GLY A 98 -8.74 16.03 -8.80
C GLY A 98 -7.31 16.54 -8.68
N CYS A 99 -7.10 17.82 -9.01
CA CYS A 99 -5.81 18.50 -8.83
C CYS A 99 -5.98 19.75 -7.97
N ALA A 100 -5.16 19.89 -6.91
CA ALA A 100 -5.19 21.07 -6.03
C ALA A 100 -3.80 21.35 -5.43
N LEU A 101 -3.60 22.58 -4.97
CA LEU A 101 -2.42 22.95 -4.20
C LEU A 101 -2.49 22.32 -2.81
N ASN A 102 -1.52 21.47 -2.46
CA ASN A 102 -1.42 20.91 -1.12
C ASN A 102 -0.81 21.95 -0.17
N PRO A 103 -1.53 22.40 0.87
CA PRO A 103 -1.04 23.42 1.79
C PRO A 103 0.15 22.96 2.64
N GLN A 104 0.37 21.64 2.79
CA GLN A 104 1.49 21.11 3.56
C GLN A 104 2.80 21.13 2.77
N THR A 105 2.75 20.92 1.46
CA THR A 105 3.93 20.83 0.60
C THR A 105 4.14 22.06 -0.27
N GLY A 106 3.09 22.86 -0.48
CA GLY A 106 3.08 23.99 -1.42
C GLY A 106 3.09 23.57 -2.88
N LEU A 107 2.83 22.30 -3.18
CA LEU A 107 2.88 21.75 -4.55
C LEU A 107 1.49 21.36 -5.04
N ALA A 108 1.26 21.45 -6.35
CA ALA A 108 0.06 20.92 -6.98
C ALA A 108 0.11 19.39 -6.98
N GLN A 109 -0.85 18.76 -6.31
CA GLN A 109 -0.90 17.31 -6.11
C GLN A 109 -2.29 16.74 -6.40
N PRO A 110 -2.36 15.49 -6.89
CA PRO A 110 -3.62 14.80 -7.03
C PRO A 110 -4.28 14.62 -5.66
N TYR A 111 -5.60 14.71 -5.61
CA TYR A 111 -6.35 14.48 -4.38
C TYR A 111 -7.64 13.71 -4.63
N VAL A 112 -8.12 13.04 -3.59
CA VAL A 112 -9.49 12.53 -3.53
C VAL A 112 -10.25 13.15 -2.38
N THR A 113 -11.57 13.20 -2.50
CA THR A 113 -12.42 13.59 -1.37
C THR A 113 -13.09 12.36 -0.82
N LEU A 114 -12.90 12.13 0.48
CA LEU A 114 -13.58 11.11 1.26
C LEU A 114 -14.72 11.76 2.02
N PHE A 115 -15.85 11.05 2.11
CA PHE A 115 -17.07 11.51 2.78
C PHE A 115 -17.54 10.47 3.78
N ASP A 116 -18.05 10.96 4.91
CA ASP A 116 -18.80 10.19 5.90
C ASP A 116 -20.29 10.19 5.52
N ASN A 117 -20.95 9.05 5.69
CA ASN A 117 -22.38 8.88 5.48
C ASN A 117 -23.20 9.06 6.79
N GLY A 118 -22.61 9.70 7.80
CA GLY A 118 -23.31 10.33 8.93
C GLY A 118 -23.66 9.39 10.10
N GLY A 119 -23.19 8.15 10.09
CA GLY A 119 -23.60 7.13 11.06
C GLY A 119 -22.67 6.96 12.26
N THR A 120 -21.38 7.28 12.12
CA THR A 120 -20.33 6.95 13.12
C THR A 120 -19.09 7.82 12.94
N VAL A 121 -18.23 7.91 13.96
CA VAL A 121 -16.90 8.49 13.80
C VAL A 121 -16.00 7.53 13.00
N LEU A 122 -15.40 8.04 11.93
CA LEU A 122 -14.54 7.28 11.03
C LEU A 122 -13.09 7.75 11.16
N ASN A 123 -12.19 6.85 11.53
CA ASN A 123 -10.75 7.10 11.51
C ASN A 123 -10.23 6.89 10.09
N VAL A 124 -9.52 7.89 9.56
CA VAL A 124 -9.01 7.87 8.19
C VAL A 124 -7.50 7.82 8.22
N SER A 125 -6.93 6.86 7.50
CA SER A 125 -5.51 6.81 7.18
C SER A 125 -5.26 6.73 5.68
N LEU A 126 -4.11 7.23 5.25
CA LEU A 126 -3.63 7.14 3.89
C LEU A 126 -2.26 6.46 3.92
N ASN A 127 -2.09 5.39 3.14
CA ASN A 127 -0.86 4.61 3.07
C ASN A 127 -0.37 4.21 4.48
N THR A 128 -1.28 3.74 5.33
CA THR A 128 -1.07 3.37 6.74
C THR A 128 -0.75 4.53 7.71
N VAL A 129 -0.65 5.78 7.21
CA VAL A 129 -0.44 6.97 8.04
C VAL A 129 -1.79 7.54 8.49
N PRO A 130 -2.09 7.60 9.80
CA PRO A 130 -3.30 8.25 10.30
C PRO A 130 -3.33 9.74 9.91
N LEU A 131 -4.45 10.20 9.35
CA LEU A 131 -4.57 11.59 8.87
C LEU A 131 -5.61 12.39 9.66
N THR A 132 -6.83 11.87 9.77
CA THR A 132 -7.96 12.63 10.28
C THR A 132 -9.09 11.73 10.77
N GLN A 133 -10.13 12.35 11.31
CA GLN A 133 -11.40 11.71 11.62
C GLN A 133 -12.53 12.41 10.89
N LEU A 134 -13.46 11.63 10.34
CA LEU A 134 -14.74 12.13 9.85
C LEU A 134 -15.84 11.84 10.87
N SER A 135 -16.84 12.71 10.87
CA SER A 135 -18.05 12.59 11.69
C SER A 135 -19.14 13.49 11.11
N SER A 136 -20.32 13.48 11.72
CA SER A 136 -21.43 14.36 11.33
C SER A 136 -21.07 15.85 11.31
N SER A 137 -20.14 16.31 12.15
CA SER A 137 -19.67 17.71 12.15
C SER A 137 -18.49 17.99 11.21
N ARG A 138 -17.83 16.93 10.72
CA ARG A 138 -16.76 16.98 9.72
C ARG A 138 -16.99 15.87 8.69
N PRO A 139 -18.00 16.03 7.81
CA PRO A 139 -18.49 14.92 7.00
C PRO A 139 -17.62 14.64 5.77
N ARG A 140 -16.52 15.38 5.57
CA ARG A 140 -15.65 15.20 4.41
C ARG A 140 -14.20 15.58 4.72
N ALA A 141 -13.26 14.95 4.02
CA ALA A 141 -11.86 15.35 4.00
C ALA A 141 -11.26 15.19 2.60
N THR A 142 -10.35 16.11 2.28
CA THR A 142 -9.49 16.02 1.10
C THR A 142 -8.19 15.31 1.46
N LEU A 143 -7.84 14.27 0.70
CA LEU A 143 -6.65 13.46 0.90
C LEU A 143 -5.73 13.62 -0.31
N PHE A 144 -4.54 14.19 -0.10
CA PHE A 144 -3.53 14.35 -1.16
C PHE A 144 -2.77 13.05 -1.37
N LEU A 145 -2.65 12.64 -2.63
CA LEU A 145 -2.07 11.37 -3.03
C LEU A 145 -0.57 11.52 -3.30
N ALA A 146 0.20 10.51 -2.91
CA ALA A 146 1.58 10.33 -3.36
C ALA A 146 1.61 9.74 -4.77
N ALA A 147 2.80 9.66 -5.38
CA ALA A 147 2.98 8.97 -6.65
C ALA A 147 2.61 7.48 -6.55
N GLY A 148 1.99 6.94 -7.61
CA GLY A 148 1.55 5.55 -7.70
C GLY A 148 0.29 5.22 -6.90
N LEU A 149 0.13 3.94 -6.54
CA LEU A 149 -1.04 3.45 -5.82
C LEU A 149 -1.04 3.93 -4.36
N ASN A 150 -2.16 4.52 -3.96
CA ASN A 150 -2.44 4.95 -2.61
C ASN A 150 -3.62 4.15 -2.05
N VAL A 151 -3.52 3.76 -0.77
CA VAL A 151 -4.56 3.06 -0.04
C VAL A 151 -5.14 4.00 1.01
N VAL A 152 -6.42 4.33 0.86
CA VAL A 152 -7.19 5.02 1.89
C VAL A 152 -7.88 3.95 2.74
N THR A 153 -7.69 3.99 4.05
CA THR A 153 -8.36 3.10 4.99
C THR A 153 -9.27 3.91 5.89
N VAL A 154 -10.50 3.43 6.08
CA VAL A 154 -11.53 4.10 6.86
C VAL A 154 -12.08 3.11 7.88
N ALA A 155 -11.92 3.40 9.18
CA ALA A 155 -12.27 2.47 10.24
C ALA A 155 -13.21 3.09 11.28
N ALA A 156 -14.34 2.44 11.53
CA ALA A 156 -15.25 2.77 12.62
C ALA A 156 -14.90 1.96 13.88
N GLY A 157 -13.79 2.32 14.53
CA GLY A 157 -13.27 1.57 15.67
C GLY A 157 -13.02 0.10 15.32
N SER A 158 -13.64 -0.83 16.06
CA SER A 158 -13.56 -2.28 15.82
C SER A 158 -14.72 -2.85 15.00
N LEU A 159 -15.65 -2.02 14.50
CA LEU A 159 -16.86 -2.49 13.83
C LEU A 159 -16.59 -2.96 12.40
N PHE A 160 -15.86 -2.15 11.63
CA PHE A 160 -15.49 -2.46 10.26
C PHE A 160 -14.30 -1.63 9.82
N THR A 161 -13.71 -2.03 8.70
CA THR A 161 -12.66 -1.29 8.00
C THR A 161 -12.99 -1.34 6.52
N ASP A 162 -13.15 -0.16 5.93
CA ASP A 162 -13.29 0.02 4.50
C ASP A 162 -11.96 0.45 3.89
N ALA A 163 -11.81 0.18 2.60
CA ALA A 163 -10.66 0.62 1.84
C ALA A 163 -11.05 1.16 0.47
N TYR A 164 -10.25 2.13 0.02
CA TYR A 164 -10.27 2.66 -1.34
C TYR A 164 -8.85 2.66 -1.87
N VAL A 165 -8.69 2.35 -3.15
CA VAL A 165 -7.38 2.39 -3.82
C VAL A 165 -7.43 3.45 -4.91
N ARG A 166 -6.44 4.34 -4.93
CA ARG A 166 -6.37 5.46 -5.87
C ARG A 166 -4.97 5.59 -6.45
N ASP A 167 -4.88 5.71 -7.75
CA ASP A 167 -3.62 6.01 -8.41
C ASP A 167 -3.37 7.53 -8.39
N GLY A 168 -2.30 7.95 -7.73
CA GLY A 168 -1.83 9.33 -7.74
C GLY A 168 -0.93 9.64 -8.93
N GLY A 169 -0.74 8.72 -9.87
CA GLY A 169 0.09 8.91 -11.05
C GLY A 169 1.53 9.28 -10.68
N SER A 170 2.03 10.42 -11.15
CA SER A 170 3.37 10.90 -10.81
C SER A 170 3.45 11.60 -9.44
N GLY A 171 2.35 11.73 -8.70
CA GLY A 171 2.29 12.45 -7.42
C GLY A 171 2.24 13.98 -7.57
N SER A 172 2.15 14.47 -8.81
CA SER A 172 2.01 15.87 -9.18
C SER A 172 0.87 16.02 -10.19
N CYS A 173 0.28 17.20 -10.27
CA CYS A 173 -0.74 17.49 -11.27
C CYS A 173 -0.65 18.95 -11.74
N THR A 174 -1.30 19.25 -12.86
CA THR A 174 -1.34 20.61 -13.40
C THR A 174 -2.66 21.26 -12.99
N LEU A 175 -2.56 22.42 -12.33
CA LEU A 175 -3.73 23.24 -12.04
C LEU A 175 -4.26 23.87 -13.34
N PRO A 176 -5.58 24.07 -13.48
CA PRO A 176 -6.17 24.78 -14.61
C PRO A 176 -5.61 26.19 -14.82
#